data_AF-A6I5T5-F1
#
_entry.id   AF-A6I5T5-F1
#
_cell.length_a   1.000
_cell.length_b   1.000
_cell.length_c   1.000
_cell.angle_alpha   90.00
_cell.angle_beta   90.00
_cell.angle_gamma   90.00
#
_symmetry.space_group_name_H-M   'P 1'
#
loop_
_entity.id
_entity.type
_entity.pdbx_description
1 polymer ?
#
loop_
_entity_poly.entity_id
_entity_poly.type
_entity_poly.pdbx_seq_one_letter_code
_entity_poly.pdbx_strand_id
1 'polypeptide(L)'
;MFQQAVKTDNKVLLENRSKFLQVHASSGHKYSLKEVLCDPTVASRLSDTKAAGEVKALDDFYKMLQHEPDRAFYGLKQVERANEALAIDTLLISDELFRHQDVATRSRYVRLVDSVKENAGTVRIFSSLHVSGEQLGQLTGVAAILRFPVPELSDQEDDSSSEED
;
A
#
# COMPACT_ATOMS: atom_id res chain seq x y z
N MET A 1 13.19 31.05 8.28
CA MET A 1 11.73 31.18 8.23
C MET A 1 11.17 31.90 9.46
N PHE A 2 11.19 31.31 10.66
CA PHE A 2 10.57 31.92 11.85
C PHE A 2 11.20 33.23 12.34
N GLN A 3 12.52 33.40 12.22
CA GLN A 3 13.19 34.68 12.53
C GLN A 3 12.70 35.84 11.64
N GLN A 4 12.37 35.55 10.38
CA GLN A 4 11.79 36.53 9.46
C GLN A 4 10.33 36.82 9.84
N ALA A 5 9.56 35.79 10.21
CA ALA A 5 8.17 35.92 10.62
C ALA A 5 7.98 36.80 11.87
N VAL A 6 8.93 36.77 12.81
CA VAL A 6 8.96 37.69 13.97
C VAL A 6 9.22 39.13 13.54
N LYS A 7 10.10 39.36 12.55
CA LYS A 7 10.39 40.70 12.03
C LYS A 7 9.24 41.31 11.24
N THR A 8 8.41 40.48 10.60
CA THR A 8 7.29 40.90 9.76
C THR A 8 5.93 40.76 10.48
N ASP A 9 5.94 40.48 11.79
CA ASP A 9 4.78 40.28 12.66
C ASP A 9 3.69 39.34 12.09
N ASN A 10 4.12 38.24 11.44
CA ASN A 10 3.20 37.29 10.83
C ASN A 10 2.68 36.27 11.87
N LYS A 11 1.59 36.64 12.54
CA LYS A 11 0.96 35.89 13.63
C LYS A 11 0.57 34.45 13.26
N VAL A 12 0.10 34.22 12.03
CA VAL A 12 -0.32 32.89 11.55
C VAL A 12 0.82 31.87 11.59
N LEU A 13 2.03 32.28 11.20
CA LEU A 13 3.21 31.42 11.23
C LEU A 13 3.69 31.12 12.66
N LEU A 14 3.58 32.10 13.56
CA LEU A 14 4.01 31.97 14.94
C LEU A 14 3.08 31.07 15.75
N GLU A 15 1.77 31.22 15.59
CA GLU A 15 0.75 30.36 16.23
C GLU A 15 0.87 28.90 15.79
N ASN A 16 1.21 28.67 14.52
CA ASN A 16 1.31 27.32 13.95
C ASN A 16 2.72 26.71 14.05
N ARG A 17 3.67 27.33 14.77
CA ARG A 17 5.05 26.85 14.87
C ARG A 17 5.16 25.40 15.35
N SER A 18 4.27 24.97 16.23
CA SER A 18 4.22 23.59 16.76
C SER A 18 3.84 22.52 15.73
N LYS A 19 3.25 22.93 14.59
CA LYS A 19 2.90 22.04 13.48
C LYS A 19 4.08 21.76 12.54
N PHE A 20 5.13 22.58 12.57
CA PHE A 20 6.31 22.38 11.75
C PHE A 20 7.25 21.39 12.42
N LEU A 21 7.44 20.24 11.77
CA LEU A 21 8.31 19.16 12.21
C LEU A 21 9.49 19.06 11.25
N GLN A 22 10.68 18.89 11.81
CA GLN A 22 11.89 18.59 11.05
C GLN A 22 12.09 17.07 11.06
N VAL A 23 12.31 16.49 9.88
CA VAL A 23 12.42 15.04 9.69
C VAL A 23 13.58 14.77 8.72
N HIS A 24 14.22 13.62 8.86
CA HIS A 24 15.20 13.16 7.89
C HIS A 24 14.53 12.73 6.58
N ALA A 25 15.16 13.01 5.44
CA ALA A 25 14.74 12.53 4.14
C ALA A 25 15.99 12.24 3.29
N SER A 26 16.02 11.09 2.61
CA SER A 26 17.16 10.69 1.78
C SER A 26 17.31 11.52 0.50
N SER A 27 16.23 12.12 0.00
CA SER A 27 16.26 13.01 -1.18
C SER A 27 15.10 14.02 -1.18
N GLY A 28 15.13 15.03 -2.06
CA GLY A 28 14.04 15.98 -2.26
C GLY A 28 12.91 15.55 -3.22
N HIS A 29 12.89 14.29 -3.67
CA HIS A 29 11.90 13.78 -4.63
C HIS A 29 10.64 13.21 -3.96
N LYS A 30 9.58 13.00 -4.74
CA LYS A 30 8.26 12.51 -4.26
C LYS A 30 8.36 11.22 -3.43
N TYR A 31 9.22 10.28 -3.82
CA TYR A 31 9.35 8.99 -3.14
C TYR A 31 9.88 9.10 -1.70
N SER A 32 10.67 10.14 -1.39
CA SER A 32 11.18 10.36 -0.03
C SER A 32 10.07 10.67 0.99
N LEU A 33 8.89 11.08 0.52
CA LEU A 33 7.73 11.27 1.41
C LEU A 33 7.34 9.95 2.10
N LYS A 34 7.57 8.80 1.47
CA LYS A 34 7.33 7.49 2.11
C LYS A 34 8.21 7.33 3.35
N GLU A 35 9.51 7.60 3.22
CA GLU A 35 10.48 7.51 4.32
C GLU A 35 10.07 8.42 5.48
N VAL A 36 9.73 9.68 5.17
CA VAL A 36 9.30 10.68 6.16
C VAL A 36 8.02 10.24 6.89
N LEU A 37 7.07 9.62 6.19
CA LEU A 37 5.81 9.14 6.78
C LEU A 37 5.99 7.88 7.63
N CYS A 38 7.01 7.07 7.35
CA CYS A 38 7.38 5.90 8.15
C CYS A 38 8.15 6.27 9.43
N ASP A 39 8.78 7.45 9.50
CA ASP A 39 9.58 7.85 10.65
C ASP A 39 8.72 7.86 11.94
N PRO A 40 9.14 7.18 13.02
CA PRO A 40 8.37 7.08 14.26
C PRO A 40 7.99 8.43 14.88
N THR A 41 8.81 9.46 14.66
CA THR A 41 8.55 10.83 15.17
C THR A 41 7.34 11.50 14.50
N VAL A 42 7.10 11.15 13.24
CA VAL A 42 6.00 11.64 12.40
C VAL A 42 4.81 10.70 12.53
N ALA A 43 5.05 9.40 12.46
CA ALA A 43 4.04 8.36 12.53
C ALA A 43 3.24 8.42 13.83
N SER A 44 3.83 8.78 14.98
CA SER A 44 3.07 8.93 16.23
C SER A 44 2.10 10.12 16.22
N ARG A 45 2.34 11.12 15.38
CA ARG A 45 1.49 12.32 15.24
C ARG A 45 0.50 12.23 14.09
N LEU A 46 0.79 11.37 13.11
CA LEU A 46 -0.02 11.14 11.90
C LEU A 46 -0.62 9.73 11.84
N SER A 47 -0.55 8.95 12.92
CA SER A 47 -1.03 7.56 13.01
C SER A 47 -2.48 7.40 12.60
N ASP A 48 -3.29 8.43 12.86
CA ASP A 48 -4.74 8.43 12.61
C ASP A 48 -5.09 8.83 11.17
N THR A 49 -4.08 9.04 10.31
CA THR A 49 -4.30 9.35 8.90
C THR A 49 -4.32 8.08 8.05
N LYS A 50 -5.22 8.04 7.07
CA LYS A 50 -5.31 6.94 6.10
C LYS A 50 -3.97 6.66 5.40
N ALA A 51 -3.22 7.72 5.09
CA ALA A 51 -1.92 7.63 4.42
C ALA A 51 -0.88 6.87 5.26
N ALA A 52 -0.80 7.11 6.57
CA ALA A 52 0.11 6.37 7.44
C ALA A 52 -0.22 4.87 7.48
N GLY A 53 -1.52 4.53 7.50
CA GLY A 53 -1.99 3.14 7.44
C GLY A 53 -1.66 2.44 6.12
N GLU A 54 -1.80 3.13 4.99
CA GLU A 54 -1.45 2.63 3.66
C GLU A 54 0.06 2.34 3.55
N VAL A 55 0.90 3.31 3.94
CA VAL A 55 2.35 3.17 3.91
C VAL A 55 2.81 2.01 4.80
N LYS A 56 2.22 1.88 6.01
CA LYS A 56 2.52 0.77 6.92
C LYS A 56 2.14 -0.59 6.35
N ALA A 57 0.95 -0.72 5.78
CA ALA A 57 0.49 -2.00 5.22
C ALA A 57 1.38 -2.47 4.05
N LEU A 58 1.86 -1.53 3.23
CA LEU A 58 2.78 -1.82 2.13
C LEU A 58 4.19 -2.16 2.64
N ASP A 59 4.67 -1.49 3.69
CA ASP A 59 5.92 -1.82 4.36
C ASP A 59 5.88 -3.21 5.01
N ASP A 60 4.77 -3.56 5.67
CA ASP A 60 4.56 -4.88 6.25
C ASP A 60 4.50 -5.97 5.17
N PHE A 61 3.90 -5.70 4.01
CA PHE A 61 3.96 -6.61 2.85
C PHE A 61 5.41 -6.88 2.40
N TYR A 62 6.23 -5.84 2.24
CA TYR A 62 7.64 -6.04 1.86
C TYR A 62 8.45 -6.80 2.91
N LYS A 63 8.19 -6.56 4.21
CA LYS A 63 8.83 -7.34 5.28
C LYS A 63 8.44 -8.81 5.20
N MET A 64 7.17 -9.11 4.95
CA MET A 64 6.71 -10.49 4.79
C MET A 64 7.41 -11.14 3.59
N LEU A 65 7.53 -10.44 2.46
CA LEU A 65 8.24 -10.96 1.29
C LEU A 65 9.74 -11.24 1.56
N GLN A 66 10.37 -10.46 2.44
CA GLN A 66 11.77 -10.67 2.84
C GLN A 66 11.97 -11.81 3.83
N HIS A 67 11.03 -12.02 4.76
CA HIS A 67 11.17 -13.01 5.83
C HIS A 67 10.57 -14.37 5.45
N GLU A 68 9.38 -14.39 4.86
CA GLU A 68 8.59 -15.59 4.54
C GLU A 68 7.87 -15.37 3.19
N PRO A 69 8.54 -15.65 2.05
CA PRO A 69 7.99 -15.37 0.72
C PRO A 69 6.65 -16.09 0.46
N ASP A 70 6.48 -17.28 1.05
CA ASP A 70 5.27 -18.11 0.90
C ASP A 70 4.01 -17.52 1.57
N ARG A 71 4.11 -16.35 2.20
CA ARG A 71 3.02 -15.64 2.87
C ARG A 71 2.67 -14.28 2.26
N ALA A 72 3.37 -13.85 1.23
CA ALA A 72 3.10 -12.58 0.56
C ALA A 72 3.02 -12.82 -0.95
N PHE A 73 1.82 -12.71 -1.50
CA PHE A 73 1.59 -12.91 -2.93
C PHE A 73 1.10 -11.63 -3.60
N TYR A 74 1.43 -11.48 -4.88
CA TYR A 74 0.96 -10.37 -5.70
C TYR A 74 0.48 -10.87 -7.07
N GLY A 75 -0.45 -10.14 -7.67
CA GLY A 75 -1.08 -10.56 -8.91
C GLY A 75 -2.40 -11.32 -8.70
N LEU A 76 -3.30 -11.15 -9.67
CA LEU A 76 -4.68 -11.62 -9.58
C LEU A 76 -4.78 -13.13 -9.34
N LYS A 77 -4.07 -13.95 -10.12
CA LYS A 77 -4.17 -15.42 -10.06
C LYS A 77 -3.74 -15.98 -8.70
N GLN A 78 -2.62 -15.47 -8.16
CA GLN A 78 -2.09 -15.93 -6.87
C GLN A 78 -3.02 -15.50 -5.73
N VAL A 79 -3.52 -14.27 -5.77
CA VAL A 79 -4.42 -13.73 -4.73
C VAL A 79 -5.78 -14.42 -4.76
N GLU A 80 -6.30 -14.80 -5.92
CA GLU A 80 -7.54 -15.58 -6.01
C GLU A 80 -7.41 -16.97 -5.40
N ARG A 81 -6.32 -17.68 -5.70
CA ARG A 81 -6.08 -18.98 -5.07
C ARG A 81 -5.85 -18.85 -3.56
N ALA A 82 -5.17 -17.79 -3.11
CA ALA A 82 -5.04 -17.50 -1.69
C ALA A 82 -6.40 -17.23 -1.02
N ASN A 83 -7.34 -16.63 -1.76
CA ASN A 83 -8.71 -16.44 -1.31
C ASN A 83 -9.50 -17.76 -1.27
N GLU A 84 -9.32 -18.64 -2.25
CA GLU A 84 -9.89 -20.00 -2.25
C GLU A 84 -9.39 -20.83 -1.06
N ALA A 85 -8.11 -20.67 -0.69
CA ALA A 85 -7.51 -21.27 0.49
C ALA A 85 -7.91 -20.59 1.81
N LEU A 86 -8.69 -19.49 1.77
CA LEU A 86 -9.10 -18.70 2.93
C LEU A 86 -7.92 -18.19 3.78
N ALA A 87 -6.78 -17.97 3.13
CA ALA A 87 -5.51 -17.64 3.80
C ALA A 87 -5.27 -16.13 3.93
N ILE A 88 -6.06 -15.29 3.26
CA ILE A 88 -5.82 -13.83 3.21
C ILE A 88 -6.12 -13.17 4.55
N ASP A 89 -5.11 -12.48 5.09
CA ASP A 89 -5.28 -11.63 6.27
C ASP A 89 -5.52 -10.16 5.88
N THR A 90 -4.68 -9.64 4.98
CA THR A 90 -4.77 -8.27 4.50
C THR A 90 -4.69 -8.24 2.97
N LEU A 91 -5.73 -7.74 2.32
CA LEU A 91 -5.77 -7.50 0.88
C LEU A 91 -5.41 -6.04 0.59
N LEU A 92 -4.45 -5.84 -0.31
CA LEU A 92 -3.97 -4.55 -0.79
C LEU A 92 -4.44 -4.41 -2.25
N ILE A 93 -5.24 -3.39 -2.55
CA ILE A 93 -5.76 -3.17 -3.91
C ILE A 93 -5.70 -1.69 -4.30
N SER A 94 -5.25 -1.41 -5.52
CA SER A 94 -5.25 -0.06 -6.10
C SER A 94 -6.66 0.34 -6.56
N ASP A 95 -7.06 1.59 -6.30
CA ASP A 95 -8.37 2.11 -6.71
C ASP A 95 -8.54 2.24 -8.22
N GLU A 96 -7.43 2.34 -8.96
CA GLU A 96 -7.40 2.39 -10.42
C GLU A 96 -8.01 1.12 -11.05
N LEU A 97 -7.80 -0.04 -10.44
CA LEU A 97 -8.31 -1.32 -10.93
C LEU A 97 -9.85 -1.40 -10.91
N PHE A 98 -10.51 -0.63 -10.05
CA PHE A 98 -11.97 -0.54 -10.04
C PHE A 98 -12.53 0.42 -11.10
N ARG A 99 -11.67 1.24 -11.72
CA ARG A 99 -12.05 2.22 -12.75
C ARG A 99 -11.71 1.73 -14.16
N HIS A 100 -11.27 0.49 -14.31
CA HIS A 100 -10.91 -0.07 -15.60
C HIS A 100 -12.12 -0.16 -16.55
N GLN A 101 -11.87 -0.02 -17.86
CA GLN A 101 -12.93 0.04 -18.86
C GLN A 101 -13.66 -1.30 -19.04
N ASP A 102 -12.96 -2.40 -18.79
CA ASP A 102 -13.55 -3.72 -18.86
C ASP A 102 -14.41 -4.04 -17.62
N VAL A 103 -15.68 -4.29 -17.86
CA VAL A 103 -16.68 -4.59 -16.83
C VAL A 103 -16.43 -5.96 -16.21
N ALA A 104 -15.89 -6.92 -16.97
CA ALA A 104 -15.66 -8.29 -16.50
C ALA A 104 -14.57 -8.32 -15.42
N THR A 105 -13.40 -7.72 -15.70
CA THR A 105 -12.31 -7.57 -14.73
C THR A 105 -12.74 -6.76 -13.50
N ARG A 106 -13.49 -5.67 -13.67
CA ARG A 106 -14.03 -4.90 -12.53
C ARG A 106 -14.92 -5.75 -11.64
N SER A 107 -15.84 -6.54 -12.21
CA SER A 107 -16.71 -7.43 -11.43
C SER A 107 -15.92 -8.47 -10.66
N ARG A 108 -14.82 -8.98 -11.24
CA ARG A 108 -13.91 -9.94 -10.61
C ARG A 108 -13.23 -9.36 -9.36
N TYR A 109 -12.68 -8.15 -9.43
CA TYR A 109 -12.09 -7.48 -8.27
C TYR A 109 -13.10 -7.16 -7.16
N VAL A 110 -14.33 -6.77 -7.53
CA VAL A 110 -15.40 -6.53 -6.54
C VAL A 110 -15.72 -7.84 -5.80
N ARG A 111 -15.90 -8.95 -6.52
CA ARG A 111 -16.14 -10.27 -5.91
C ARG A 111 -14.99 -10.71 -5.00
N LEU A 112 -13.75 -10.46 -5.40
CA LEU A 112 -12.57 -10.77 -4.57
C LEU A 112 -12.61 -9.97 -3.26
N VAL A 113 -12.87 -8.67 -3.32
CA VAL A 113 -12.97 -7.82 -2.12
C VAL A 113 -14.10 -8.27 -1.20
N ASP A 114 -15.26 -8.61 -1.76
CA ASP A 114 -16.40 -9.06 -0.98
C ASP A 114 -16.12 -10.41 -0.31
N SER A 115 -15.49 -11.35 -1.02
CA SER A 115 -15.08 -12.64 -0.46
C SER A 115 -14.05 -12.50 0.67
N VAL A 116 -13.04 -11.63 0.52
CA VAL A 116 -12.07 -11.38 1.60
C VAL A 116 -12.74 -10.79 2.85
N LYS A 117 -13.73 -9.89 2.67
CA LYS A 117 -14.50 -9.34 3.80
C LYS A 117 -15.34 -10.40 4.50
N GLU A 118 -15.97 -11.31 3.76
CA GLU A 118 -16.72 -12.44 4.31
C GLU A 118 -15.82 -13.38 5.12
N ASN A 119 -14.57 -13.56 4.68
CA ASN A 119 -13.56 -14.41 5.32
C ASN A 119 -12.84 -13.75 6.50
N ALA A 120 -13.38 -12.65 7.02
CA ALA A 120 -12.80 -11.85 8.10
C ALA A 120 -11.38 -11.31 7.79
N GLY A 121 -11.05 -11.12 6.52
CA GLY A 121 -9.84 -10.44 6.08
C GLY A 121 -10.01 -8.91 6.06
N THR A 122 -8.91 -8.19 6.25
CA THR A 122 -8.91 -6.73 6.18
C THR A 122 -8.59 -6.25 4.77
N VAL A 123 -9.41 -5.36 4.21
CA VAL A 123 -9.19 -4.82 2.87
C VAL A 123 -8.70 -3.38 2.97
N ARG A 124 -7.58 -3.09 2.31
CA ARG A 124 -6.96 -1.76 2.22
C ARG A 124 -6.95 -1.31 0.76
N ILE A 125 -7.71 -0.27 0.47
CA ILE A 125 -7.78 0.35 -0.86
C ILE A 125 -6.83 1.54 -0.92
N PHE A 126 -5.84 1.45 -1.81
CA PHE A 126 -4.80 2.43 -2.07
C PHE A 126 -5.22 3.37 -3.18
N SER A 127 -4.92 4.67 -3.03
CA SER A 127 -5.09 5.61 -4.12
C SER A 127 -3.88 5.60 -5.04
N SER A 128 -4.09 5.44 -6.34
CA SER A 128 -3.03 5.52 -7.35
C SER A 128 -2.30 6.87 -7.38
N LEU A 129 -2.90 7.93 -6.83
CA LEU A 129 -2.27 9.25 -6.72
C LEU A 129 -1.26 9.34 -5.56
N HIS A 130 -1.32 8.40 -4.61
CA HIS A 130 -0.40 8.34 -3.49
C HIS A 130 0.83 7.50 -3.83
N VAL A 131 1.97 7.81 -3.21
CA VAL A 131 3.25 7.13 -3.49
C VAL A 131 3.17 5.62 -3.23
N SER A 132 2.40 5.20 -2.21
CA SER A 132 2.16 3.78 -1.94
C SER A 132 1.30 3.11 -3.01
N GLY A 133 0.30 3.80 -3.55
CA GLY A 133 -0.51 3.29 -4.65
C GLY A 133 0.28 3.15 -5.96
N GLU A 134 1.21 4.07 -6.23
CA GLU A 134 2.13 3.97 -7.38
C GLU A 134 3.01 2.70 -7.26
N GLN A 135 3.53 2.40 -6.07
CA GLN A 135 4.31 1.17 -5.82
C GLN A 135 3.46 -0.09 -5.97
N LEU A 136 2.24 -0.10 -5.42
CA LEU A 136 1.32 -1.22 -5.57
C LEU A 136 0.95 -1.44 -7.04
N GLY A 137 0.77 -0.35 -7.81
CA GLY A 137 0.52 -0.40 -9.25
C GLY A 137 1.64 -1.06 -10.03
N GLN A 138 2.91 -0.85 -9.63
CA GLN A 138 4.07 -1.55 -10.21
C GLN A 138 4.03 -3.07 -9.93
N LEU A 139 3.41 -3.48 -8.83
CA LEU A 139 3.15 -4.87 -8.46
C LEU A 139 1.79 -5.36 -8.97
N THR A 140 1.39 -5.01 -10.19
CA THR A 140 0.10 -5.33 -10.84
C THR A 140 -1.15 -4.72 -10.21
N GLY A 141 -1.01 -3.96 -9.11
CA GLY A 141 -2.10 -3.28 -8.43
C GLY A 141 -2.87 -4.12 -7.40
N VAL A 142 -2.57 -5.42 -7.26
CA VAL A 142 -3.18 -6.30 -6.26
C VAL A 142 -2.11 -7.13 -5.54
N ALA A 143 -2.17 -7.13 -4.22
CA ALA A 143 -1.31 -7.94 -3.36
C ALA A 143 -2.06 -8.41 -2.12
N ALA A 144 -1.61 -9.49 -1.50
CA ALA A 144 -2.19 -10.03 -0.29
C ALA A 144 -1.11 -10.53 0.68
N ILE A 145 -1.35 -10.29 1.97
CA ILE A 145 -0.59 -10.88 3.08
C ILE A 145 -1.42 -12.02 3.66
N LEU A 146 -0.80 -13.19 3.83
CA LEU A 146 -1.46 -14.41 4.30
C LEU A 146 -1.23 -14.68 5.79
N ARG A 147 -2.24 -15.31 6.40
CA ARG A 147 -2.23 -15.80 7.79
C ARG A 147 -1.28 -16.97 7.98
N PHE A 148 -1.25 -17.87 7.01
CA PHE A 148 -0.41 -19.07 6.99
C PHE A 148 0.21 -19.24 5.60
N PRO A 149 1.39 -19.87 5.51
CA PRO A 149 2.04 -20.13 4.21
C PRO A 149 1.20 -21.12 3.40
N VAL A 150 1.05 -20.86 2.10
CA VAL A 150 0.36 -21.76 1.17
C VAL A 150 1.35 -22.17 0.07
N PRO A 151 2.03 -23.32 0.22
CA PRO A 151 3.12 -23.74 -0.66
C PRO A 151 2.70 -23.98 -2.12
N GLU A 152 1.45 -24.37 -2.38
CA GLU A 152 0.98 -24.69 -3.73
C GLU A 152 0.86 -23.47 -4.67
N LEU A 153 1.12 -22.26 -4.16
CA LEU A 153 1.05 -21.01 -4.93
C LEU A 153 2.39 -20.61 -5.56
N SER A 154 3.51 -21.12 -5.05
CA SER A 154 4.86 -20.80 -5.57
C SER A 154 5.22 -21.57 -6.85
N ASP A 155 4.52 -22.68 -7.15
CA ASP A 155 4.92 -23.64 -8.19
C ASP A 155 4.53 -23.25 -9.64
N GLN A 156 4.15 -21.99 -9.91
CA GLN A 156 3.75 -21.54 -11.26
C GLN A 156 4.39 -20.21 -11.68
N GLU A 157 5.69 -20.03 -11.45
CA GLU A 157 6.44 -18.88 -11.99
C GLU A 157 6.81 -19.01 -13.48
N ASP A 158 6.57 -20.13 -14.17
CA ASP A 158 7.12 -20.37 -15.53
C ASP A 158 6.09 -20.63 -16.64
N ASP A 159 5.08 -19.78 -16.84
CA ASP A 159 4.22 -19.91 -18.05
C ASP A 159 3.70 -18.58 -18.63
N SER A 160 4.50 -17.50 -18.53
CA SER A 160 4.26 -16.28 -19.33
C SER A 160 5.50 -15.81 -20.11
N SER A 161 6.32 -16.76 -20.54
CA SER A 161 7.16 -16.54 -21.71
C SER A 161 6.30 -16.86 -22.94
N SER A 162 6.29 -15.96 -23.93
CA SER A 162 5.63 -16.06 -25.24
C SER A 162 4.10 -16.05 -25.28
N GLU A 163 3.56 -14.85 -25.54
CA GLU A 163 2.60 -14.63 -26.65
C GLU A 163 2.78 -13.17 -27.11
N GLU A 164 3.83 -12.94 -27.90
CA GLU A 164 3.81 -11.91 -28.94
C GLU A 164 2.98 -12.49 -30.09
N ASP A 165 1.86 -11.84 -30.42
CA ASP A 165 1.35 -11.64 -31.80
C ASP A 165 0.19 -10.62 -31.79
#